data_AF-A0A3M1MSN8-F1
#
_entry.id   AF-A0A3M1MSN8-F1
#
_cell.length_a   1.000
_cell.length_b   1.000
_cell.length_c   1.000
_cell.angle_alpha   90.00
_cell.angle_beta   90.00
_cell.angle_gamma   90.00
#
_symmetry.space_group_name_H-M   'P 1'
#
loop_
_entity.id
_entity.type
_entity.pdbx_description
1 polymer ?
#
loop_
_entity_poly.entity_id
_entity_poly.type
_entity_poly.pdbx_seq_one_letter_code
_entity_poly.pdbx_strand_id
1 'polypeptide(L)' 'IKEATNAGFDSALKSFSYANTVEKVHAALYQKALDNLGSNEEVDYYVCQVCGNTIEGAPDGPCEVCGATIAAFKKVD' A
#
# COMPACT_ATOMS: atom_id res chain seq x y z
N ILE A 1 14.99 0.91 -8.90
CA ILE A 1 14.81 2.39 -8.77
C ILE A 1 15.97 3.14 -9.41
N LYS A 2 17.20 3.11 -8.85
CA LYS A 2 18.36 3.88 -9.35
C LYS A 2 18.63 3.67 -10.84
N GLU A 3 18.58 2.42 -11.32
CA GLU A 3 18.75 2.10 -12.74
C GLU A 3 17.65 2.69 -13.62
N ALA A 4 16.38 2.61 -13.19
CA ALA A 4 15.26 3.21 -13.91
C ALA A 4 15.37 4.74 -13.97
N THR A 5 15.84 5.39 -12.90
CA THR A 5 16.15 6.82 -12.89
C THR A 5 17.25 7.16 -13.91
N ASN A 6 18.35 6.43 -13.88
CA ASN A 6 19.50 6.68 -14.76
C ASN A 6 19.18 6.41 -16.24
N ALA A 7 18.29 5.45 -16.52
CA ALA A 7 17.86 5.11 -17.86
C ALA A 7 16.69 5.98 -18.38
N GLY A 8 16.15 6.90 -17.58
CA GLY A 8 15.01 7.75 -17.96
C GLY A 8 13.70 6.98 -18.16
N PHE A 9 13.54 5.84 -17.48
CA PHE A 9 12.34 5.00 -17.57
C PHE A 9 11.31 5.40 -16.51
N ASP A 10 10.61 6.50 -16.75
CA ASP A 10 9.68 7.12 -15.79
C ASP A 10 8.59 6.16 -15.28
N SER A 11 8.02 5.32 -16.16
CA SER A 11 7.00 4.34 -15.75
C SER A 11 7.55 3.27 -14.80
N ALA A 12 8.78 2.81 -15.04
CA ALA A 12 9.44 1.85 -14.17
C ALA A 12 9.83 2.52 -12.84
N LEU A 13 10.36 3.75 -12.90
CA LEU A 13 10.68 4.54 -11.71
C LEU A 13 9.46 4.74 -10.81
N LYS A 14 8.31 5.12 -11.40
CA LYS A 14 7.04 5.28 -10.69
C LYS A 14 6.60 3.97 -10.03
N SER A 15 6.59 2.87 -10.79
CA SER A 15 6.16 1.56 -10.29
C SER A 15 7.02 1.08 -9.12
N PHE A 16 8.35 1.18 -9.26
CA PHE A 16 9.25 0.80 -8.17
C PHE A 16 9.16 1.73 -6.95
N SER A 17 8.89 3.03 -7.15
CA SER A 17 8.74 3.97 -6.04
C SER A 17 7.46 3.67 -5.25
N TYR A 18 6.36 3.36 -5.94
CA TYR A 18 5.12 2.91 -5.30
C TYR A 18 5.33 1.62 -4.52
N ALA A 19 5.89 0.58 -5.15
CA ALA A 19 6.16 -0.69 -4.50
C ALA A 19 7.03 -0.49 -3.24
N ASN A 20 8.13 0.24 -3.34
CA ASN A 20 9.02 0.48 -2.20
C ASN A 20 8.34 1.19 -1.01
N THR A 21 7.35 2.05 -1.27
CA THR A 21 6.56 2.68 -0.19
C THR A 21 5.52 1.70 0.36
N VAL A 22 4.80 1.00 -0.51
CA VAL A 22 3.74 0.05 -0.13
C VAL A 22 4.29 -1.14 0.65
N GLU A 23 5.44 -1.69 0.28
CA GLU A 23 6.01 -2.84 1.01
C GLU A 23 6.40 -2.50 2.45
N LYS A 24 6.63 -1.23 2.78
CA LYS A 24 6.82 -0.82 4.18
C LYS A 24 5.51 -0.87 4.97
N VAL A 25 4.40 -0.51 4.33
CA VAL A 25 3.05 -0.64 4.91
C VAL A 25 2.73 -2.11 5.13
N HIS A 26 2.98 -2.97 4.13
CA HIS A 26 2.82 -4.41 4.29
C HIS A 26 3.66 -4.97 5.43
N ALA A 27 4.95 -4.62 5.50
CA ALA A 27 5.82 -5.06 6.58
C ALA A 27 5.30 -4.62 7.96
N ALA A 28 4.78 -3.39 8.09
CA ALA A 28 4.20 -2.90 9.33
C ALA A 28 2.92 -3.65 9.71
N LEU A 29 2.03 -3.93 8.76
CA LEU A 29 0.80 -4.71 8.99
C LEU A 29 1.13 -6.15 9.41
N TYR A 30 2.09 -6.80 8.74
CA TYR A 30 2.53 -8.14 9.14
C TYR A 30 3.20 -8.13 10.51
N GLN A 31 4.02 -7.13 10.82
CA GLN A 31 4.63 -7.01 12.15
C GLN A 31 3.56 -6.83 13.22
N LYS A 32 2.58 -5.93 13.01
CA LYS A 32 1.43 -5.75 13.90
C LYS A 32 0.68 -7.07 14.11
N ALA A 33 0.47 -7.85 13.05
CA ALA A 33 -0.20 -9.14 13.14
C ALA A 33 0.60 -10.17 13.94
N LEU A 34 1.93 -10.21 13.78
CA LEU A 34 2.82 -11.09 14.53
C LEU A 34 2.92 -10.69 16.01
N ASP A 35 2.98 -9.39 16.31
CA ASP A 35 3.06 -8.87 17.67
C ASP A 35 1.79 -9.18 18.48
N ASN A 36 0.65 -9.33 17.80
CA ASN A 36 -0.65 -9.64 18.40
C ASN A 36 -1.10 -11.07 18.12
N LEU A 37 -0.16 -11.99 17.82
CA LEU A 37 -0.49 -13.34 17.39
C LEU A 37 -1.38 -14.08 18.41
N GLY A 38 -2.56 -14.50 17.97
CA GLY A 38 -3.57 -15.17 18.83
C GLY A 38 -4.55 -14.23 19.53
N SER A 39 -4.34 -12.91 19.39
CA SER A 39 -5.24 -11.85 19.84
C SER A 39 -5.41 -10.76 18.77
N ASN A 40 -5.28 -11.13 17.49
CA ASN A 40 -5.47 -10.22 16.37
C ASN A 40 -6.92 -9.72 16.35
N GLU A 41 -7.08 -8.40 16.24
CA GLU A 41 -8.40 -7.80 16.03
C GLU A 41 -8.91 -8.08 14.62
N GLU A 42 -10.20 -8.38 14.51
CA GLU A 42 -10.86 -8.48 13.21
C GLU A 42 -11.06 -7.08 12.65
N VAL A 43 -10.43 -6.80 11.51
CA VAL A 43 -10.46 -5.50 10.85
C VAL A 43 -10.72 -5.67 9.37
N ASP A 44 -11.47 -4.73 8.79
CA ASP A 44 -11.66 -4.66 7.34
C ASP A 44 -10.39 -4.11 6.69
N TYR A 45 -9.94 -4.74 5.61
CA TYR A 45 -8.81 -4.26 4.82
C TYR A 45 -9.28 -3.67 3.49
N TYR A 46 -8.63 -2.59 3.07
CA TYR A 46 -8.87 -1.95 1.79
C TYR A 46 -7.57 -1.80 1.02
N VAL A 47 -7.60 -2.15 -0.27
CA VAL A 47 -6.43 -2.11 -1.16
C VAL A 47 -6.66 -1.12 -2.29
N CYS A 48 -5.72 -0.19 -2.45
CA CYS A 48 -5.71 0.75 -3.57
C CYS A 48 -5.38 0.02 -4.87
N GLN A 49 -6.30 0.05 -5.84
CA GLN A 49 -6.16 -0.63 -7.12
C GLN A 49 -5.15 0.04 -8.08
N VAL A 50 -4.56 1.18 -7.69
CA VAL A 50 -3.56 1.89 -8.50
C VAL A 50 -2.14 1.53 -8.08
N CYS A 51 -1.86 1.44 -6.78
CA CYS A 51 -0.50 1.26 -6.27
C CYS A 51 -0.34 0.09 -5.30
N GLY A 52 -1.43 -0.55 -4.86
CA GLY A 52 -1.40 -1.67 -3.91
C GLY A 52 -1.35 -1.28 -2.44
N ASN A 53 -1.49 0.01 -2.08
CA ASN A 53 -1.49 0.43 -0.67
C ASN A 53 -2.64 -0.25 0.08
N THR A 54 -2.30 -0.94 1.17
CA THR A 54 -3.26 -1.64 2.03
C THR A 54 -3.47 -0.84 3.31
N ILE A 55 -4.73 -0.57 3.67
CA ILE A 55 -5.10 0.14 4.90
C ILE A 55 -6.10 -0.68 5.71
N GLU A 56 -6.07 -0.51 7.03
CA GLU A 56 -7.09 -1.00 7.95
C GLU A 56 -8.21 0.02 8.05
N GLY A 57 -9.46 -0.42 7.93
CA GLY A 57 -10.64 0.45 7.96
C GLY A 57 -10.92 1.17 6.63
N ALA A 58 -12.11 1.74 6.54
CA ALA A 58 -12.55 2.44 5.33
C ALA A 58 -11.70 3.70 5.07
N PRO A 59 -11.30 3.97 3.82
CA PRO A 59 -10.56 5.18 3.45
C PRO A 59 -11.35 6.46 3.75
N ASP A 60 -10.73 7.41 4.41
CA ASP A 60 -11.26 8.74 4.72
C ASP A 60 -10.74 9.84 3.77
N GLY A 61 -9.73 9.51 2.95
CA GLY A 61 -9.09 10.43 2.02
C GLY A 61 -8.43 9.76 0.80
N PRO A 62 -7.79 10.55 -0.07
CA PRO A 62 -7.00 10.02 -1.19
C PRO A 62 -5.89 9.08 -0.70
N CYS A 63 -5.47 8.14 -1.55
CA CYS A 63 -4.36 7.24 -1.26
C CYS A 63 -3.08 8.03 -0.98
N GLU A 64 -2.54 7.89 0.23
CA GLU A 64 -1.33 8.61 0.67
C GLU A 64 -0.08 8.27 -0.15
N VAL A 65 -0.06 7.11 -0.85
CA VAL A 65 1.07 6.68 -1.66
C VAL A 65 1.04 7.26 -3.07
N CYS A 66 -0.12 7.26 -3.74
CA CYS A 66 -0.22 7.58 -5.16
C CYS A 66 -1.17 8.74 -5.50
N GLY A 67 -1.90 9.27 -4.52
CA GLY A 67 -2.87 10.36 -4.69
C GLY A 67 -4.18 9.97 -5.37
N ALA A 68 -4.41 8.67 -5.63
CA ALA A 68 -5.67 8.20 -6.21
C ALA A 68 -6.84 8.49 -5.26
N THR A 69 -8.01 8.81 -5.83
CA THR A 69 -9.23 9.09 -5.03
C THR A 69 -9.69 7.87 -4.23
N ILE A 70 -10.54 8.11 -3.22
CA ILE A 70 -11.16 7.07 -2.37
C ILE A 70 -11.78 5.93 -3.21
N ALA A 71 -12.38 6.23 -4.36
CA ALA A 71 -13.01 5.25 -5.24
C ALA A 71 -12.04 4.19 -5.80
N ALA A 72 -10.73 4.44 -5.74
CA ALA A 72 -9.71 3.49 -6.15
C ALA A 72 -9.44 2.40 -5.09
N PHE A 73 -9.95 2.52 -3.87
CA PHE A 73 -9.84 1.47 -2.86
C PHE A 73 -10.94 0.43 -3.01
N LYS A 74 -10.58 -0.84 -2.80
CA LYS A 74 -11.51 -1.95 -2.73
C LYS A 74 -11.34 -2.65 -1.40
N LYS A 75 -12.46 -2.94 -0.72
CA LYS A 75 -12.48 -3.83 0.43
C LYS A 75 -12.02 -5.22 -0.02
N VAL A 76 -11.23 -5.88 0.81
CA VAL A 76 -10.83 -7.27 0.64
C VAL A 76 -11.71 -8.12 1.56
N ASP A 77 -12.23 -9.23 1.01
CA ASP A 77 -13.03 -10.23 1.70
C ASP A 77 -12.20 -11.49 1.99
#